data_AF-A0A1N5UGY3-F1
#
_entry.id   AF-A0A1N5UGY3-F1
#
_cell.length_a   1.000
_cell.length_b   1.000
_cell.length_c   1.000
_cell.angle_alpha   90.00
_cell.angle_beta   90.00
_cell.angle_gamma   90.00
#
_symmetry.space_group_name_H-M   'P 1'
#
loop_
_entity.id
_entity.type
_entity.pdbx_description
1 polymer ?
#
loop_
_entity_poly.entity_id
_entity_poly.type
_entity_poly.pdbx_seq_one_letter_code
_entity_poly.pdbx_strand_id
1 'polypeptide(L)'
;MNKDAREIEQRMINILRRNSRASILELADELNISRITASKTLSNLISSGKITHFTVFTEEDQKNLVIIHLKTLENIDEELILEQFELFDGTYFVVVYYESLPKLKVADVIDIKFAREKRLNNTLGRVLNVKCDYCGKIMDKPNVVFELGGKTMYACCPNCEKDLRKRETLRIESQ
;
A
#
# COMPACT_ATOMS: atom_id res chain seq x y z
N MET A 1 -19.42 1.46 18.38
CA MET A 1 -19.60 0.61 17.17
C MET A 1 -19.69 -0.83 17.64
N ASN A 2 -20.75 -1.57 17.26
CA ASN A 2 -20.94 -2.96 17.70
C ASN A 2 -19.80 -3.85 17.12
N LYS A 3 -19.22 -4.72 17.95
CA LYS A 3 -18.09 -5.60 17.59
C LYS A 3 -18.48 -6.52 16.42
N ASP A 4 -19.72 -7.01 16.41
CA ASP A 4 -20.23 -7.92 15.38
C ASP A 4 -20.33 -7.23 14.01
N ALA A 5 -20.74 -5.96 13.98
CA ALA A 5 -20.87 -5.20 12.73
C ALA A 5 -19.50 -4.97 12.07
N ARG A 6 -18.47 -4.69 12.86
CA ARG A 6 -17.10 -4.49 12.36
C ARG A 6 -16.53 -5.79 11.77
N GLU A 7 -16.81 -6.91 12.40
CA GLU A 7 -16.38 -8.22 11.92
C GLU A 7 -17.04 -8.56 10.58
N ILE A 8 -18.35 -8.32 10.46
CA ILE A 8 -19.09 -8.52 9.19
C ILE A 8 -18.51 -7.64 8.08
N GLU A 9 -18.25 -6.36 8.35
CA GLU A 9 -17.61 -5.46 7.38
C GLU A 9 -16.25 -5.98 6.90
N GLN A 10 -15.38 -6.41 7.84
CA GLN A 10 -14.05 -6.92 7.49
C GLN A 10 -14.13 -8.20 6.66
N ARG A 11 -15.02 -9.12 7.03
CA ARG A 11 -15.24 -10.37 6.28
C ARG A 11 -15.81 -10.07 4.89
N MET A 12 -16.77 -9.17 4.77
CA MET A 12 -17.33 -8.73 3.48
C MET A 12 -16.25 -8.16 2.55
N ILE A 13 -15.37 -7.29 3.07
CA ILE A 13 -14.24 -6.75 2.30
C ILE A 13 -13.33 -7.89 1.81
N ASN A 14 -13.04 -8.89 2.66
CA ASN A 14 -12.21 -10.03 2.27
C ASN A 14 -12.86 -10.91 1.20
N ILE A 15 -14.19 -11.03 1.18
CA ILE A 15 -14.91 -11.69 0.08
C ILE A 15 -14.76 -10.88 -1.20
N LEU A 16 -15.06 -9.58 -1.15
CA LEU A 16 -15.00 -8.70 -2.32
C LEU A 16 -13.58 -8.54 -2.90
N ARG A 17 -12.54 -8.64 -2.07
CA ARG A 17 -11.14 -8.70 -2.54
C ARG A 17 -10.84 -9.95 -3.37
N ARG A 18 -11.50 -11.07 -3.06
CA ARG A 18 -11.33 -12.34 -3.79
C ARG A 18 -12.24 -12.42 -5.00
N ASN A 19 -13.45 -11.89 -4.88
CA ASN A 19 -14.47 -11.84 -5.91
C ASN A 19 -15.17 -10.48 -5.87
N SER A 20 -14.67 -9.51 -6.63
CA SER A 20 -15.25 -8.16 -6.69
C SER A 20 -16.65 -8.13 -7.31
N ARG A 21 -17.07 -9.21 -7.96
CA ARG A 21 -18.39 -9.40 -8.57
C ARG A 21 -19.39 -10.14 -7.67
N ALA A 22 -19.02 -10.49 -6.44
CA ALA A 22 -19.90 -11.22 -5.54
C ALA A 22 -21.24 -10.50 -5.37
N SER A 23 -22.31 -11.22 -5.68
CA SER A 23 -23.68 -10.72 -5.57
C SER A 23 -24.11 -10.60 -4.11
N ILE A 24 -25.16 -9.82 -3.84
CA ILE A 24 -25.74 -9.70 -2.49
C ILE A 24 -26.17 -11.06 -1.93
N LEU A 25 -26.64 -11.98 -2.78
CA LEU A 25 -27.01 -13.33 -2.38
C LEU A 25 -25.79 -14.12 -1.91
N GLU A 26 -24.73 -14.18 -2.72
CA GLU A 26 -23.48 -14.88 -2.36
C GLU A 26 -22.84 -14.29 -1.10
N LEU A 27 -22.83 -12.96 -0.97
CA LEU A 27 -22.32 -12.27 0.22
C LEU A 27 -23.14 -12.62 1.47
N ALA A 28 -24.47 -12.70 1.36
CA ALA A 28 -25.35 -13.07 2.45
C ALA A 28 -25.11 -14.52 2.90
N ASP A 29 -24.99 -15.43 1.93
CA ASP A 29 -24.76 -16.86 2.16
C ASP A 29 -23.38 -17.10 2.80
N GLU A 30 -22.30 -16.52 2.26
CA GLU A 30 -20.93 -16.71 2.78
C GLU A 30 -20.72 -16.07 4.17
N LEU A 31 -21.45 -15.00 4.48
CA LEU A 31 -21.40 -14.33 5.79
C LEU A 31 -22.43 -14.86 6.80
N ASN A 32 -23.35 -15.74 6.37
CA ASN A 32 -24.47 -16.23 7.16
C ASN A 32 -25.33 -15.10 7.75
N ILE A 33 -25.71 -14.13 6.91
CA ILE A 33 -26.54 -12.97 7.27
C ILE A 33 -27.72 -12.83 6.30
N SER A 34 -28.72 -12.01 6.67
CA SER A 34 -29.81 -11.72 5.74
C SER A 34 -29.34 -10.92 4.52
N ARG A 35 -29.99 -11.09 3.37
CA ARG A 35 -29.76 -10.27 2.16
C ARG A 35 -29.90 -8.77 2.43
N ILE A 36 -30.82 -8.38 3.31
CA ILE A 36 -31.02 -6.99 3.72
C ILE A 36 -29.79 -6.47 4.49
N THR A 37 -29.27 -7.28 5.42
CA THR A 37 -28.05 -6.95 6.19
C THR A 37 -26.83 -6.85 5.27
N ALA A 38 -26.69 -7.78 4.33
CA ALA A 38 -25.60 -7.78 3.35
C ALA A 38 -25.65 -6.51 2.47
N SER A 39 -26.80 -6.20 1.91
CA SER A 39 -27.01 -4.99 1.10
C SER A 39 -26.70 -3.72 1.89
N LYS A 40 -27.24 -3.58 3.11
CA LYS A 40 -26.98 -2.41 3.97
C LYS A 40 -25.51 -2.28 4.33
N THR A 41 -24.84 -3.38 4.63
CA THR A 41 -23.40 -3.38 4.97
C THR A 41 -22.57 -2.93 3.77
N LEU A 42 -22.84 -3.48 2.57
CA LEU A 42 -22.14 -3.09 1.36
C LEU A 42 -22.32 -1.60 1.04
N SER A 43 -23.57 -1.12 1.08
CA SER A 43 -23.88 0.29 0.86
C SER A 43 -23.16 1.20 1.86
N ASN A 44 -23.09 0.81 3.13
CA ASN A 44 -22.35 1.56 4.15
C ASN A 44 -20.84 1.57 3.90
N LEU A 45 -20.26 0.45 3.47
CA LEU A 45 -18.83 0.37 3.14
C LEU A 45 -18.49 1.32 1.98
N ILE A 46 -19.35 1.41 0.97
CA ILE A 46 -19.17 2.31 -0.18
C ILE A 46 -19.39 3.77 0.25
N SER A 47 -20.51 4.08 0.90
CA SER A 47 -20.86 5.46 1.26
C SER A 47 -19.95 6.08 2.30
N SER A 48 -19.33 5.26 3.16
CA SER A 48 -18.30 5.70 4.11
C SER A 48 -16.90 5.83 3.52
N GLY A 49 -16.71 5.46 2.24
CA GLY A 49 -15.40 5.47 1.58
C GLY A 49 -14.45 4.35 2.03
N LYS A 50 -14.92 3.38 2.84
CA LYS A 50 -14.14 2.17 3.17
C LYS A 50 -13.90 1.30 1.94
N ILE A 51 -14.83 1.32 0.98
CA ILE A 51 -14.65 0.86 -0.40
C ILE A 51 -14.74 2.09 -1.28
N THR A 52 -13.66 2.41 -1.98
CA THR A 52 -13.61 3.55 -2.91
C THR A 52 -14.00 3.14 -4.32
N HIS A 53 -13.54 1.97 -4.77
CA HIS A 53 -13.78 1.47 -6.13
C HIS A 53 -13.85 -0.07 -6.13
N PHE A 54 -14.44 -0.62 -7.19
CA PHE A 54 -14.35 -2.03 -7.53
C PHE A 54 -13.43 -2.16 -8.75
N THR A 55 -12.43 -3.04 -8.65
CA THR A 55 -11.42 -3.20 -9.69
C THR A 55 -11.47 -4.63 -10.24
N VAL A 56 -11.23 -4.74 -11.54
CA VAL A 56 -10.96 -5.99 -12.24
C VAL A 56 -9.51 -5.90 -12.72
N PHE A 57 -8.73 -6.95 -12.47
CA PHE A 57 -7.37 -7.06 -12.96
C PHE A 57 -7.31 -8.15 -14.02
N THR A 58 -6.73 -7.82 -15.15
CA THR A 58 -6.40 -8.73 -16.24
C THR A 58 -4.93 -9.13 -16.15
N GLU A 59 -4.53 -10.15 -16.91
CA GLU A 59 -3.10 -10.51 -17.01
C GLU A 59 -2.26 -9.41 -17.66
N GLU A 60 -2.87 -8.60 -18.53
CA GLU A 60 -2.19 -7.50 -19.23
C GLU A 60 -1.83 -6.38 -18.25
N ASP A 61 -2.70 -6.10 -17.27
CA ASP A 61 -2.48 -5.09 -16.22
C ASP A 61 -1.27 -5.39 -15.31
N GLN A 62 -0.69 -6.59 -15.41
CA GLN A 62 0.42 -7.06 -14.57
C GLN A 62 1.75 -7.16 -15.33
N LYS A 63 1.74 -6.91 -16.64
CA LYS A 63 2.89 -7.07 -17.54
C LYS A 63 3.39 -5.70 -18.01
N ASN A 64 4.67 -5.68 -18.42
CA ASN A 64 5.30 -4.51 -19.05
C ASN A 64 5.17 -3.22 -18.23
N LEU A 65 5.29 -3.30 -16.91
CA LEU A 65 5.17 -2.15 -16.03
C LEU A 65 6.53 -1.50 -15.81
N VAL A 66 6.52 -0.17 -15.75
CA VAL A 66 7.68 0.66 -15.46
C VAL A 66 7.38 1.50 -14.24
N ILE A 67 8.29 1.46 -13.26
CA ILE A 67 8.27 2.29 -12.06
C ILE A 67 9.21 3.45 -12.30
N ILE A 68 8.73 4.68 -12.11
CA ILE A 68 9.47 5.90 -12.39
C ILE A 68 9.50 6.74 -11.13
N HIS A 69 10.71 7.13 -10.72
CA HIS A 69 10.94 8.08 -9.65
C HIS A 69 11.00 9.49 -10.26
N LEU A 70 10.10 10.37 -9.84
CA LEU A 70 9.95 11.72 -10.37
C LEU A 70 10.10 12.76 -9.25
N LYS A 71 10.67 13.94 -9.58
CA LYS A 71 10.65 15.10 -8.67
C LYS A 71 9.27 15.76 -8.59
N THR A 72 8.55 15.80 -9.71
CA THR A 72 7.24 16.45 -9.84
C THR A 72 6.38 15.70 -10.87
N LEU A 73 5.06 15.89 -10.81
CA LEU A 73 4.08 15.31 -11.72
C LEU A 73 3.63 16.26 -12.83
N GLU A 74 4.11 17.51 -12.86
CA GLU A 74 3.66 18.54 -13.83
C GLU A 74 3.80 18.13 -15.31
N ASN A 75 4.69 17.16 -15.59
CA ASN A 75 5.12 16.78 -16.92
C ASN A 75 4.63 15.38 -17.36
N ILE A 76 3.74 14.76 -16.58
CA ILE A 76 3.14 13.46 -16.89
C ILE A 76 1.62 13.61 -17.05
N ASP A 77 1.09 13.02 -18.11
CA ASP A 77 -0.35 12.93 -18.31
C ASP A 77 -0.93 11.93 -17.31
N GLU A 78 -1.93 12.34 -16.52
CA GLU A 78 -2.58 11.52 -15.50
C GLU A 78 -3.15 10.22 -16.11
N GLU A 79 -3.56 10.24 -17.38
CA GLU A 79 -4.10 9.05 -18.07
C GLU A 79 -3.04 7.96 -18.28
N LEU A 80 -1.75 8.29 -18.22
CA LEU A 80 -0.66 7.33 -18.36
C LEU A 80 -0.30 6.66 -17.03
N ILE A 81 -0.78 7.19 -15.91
CA ILE A 81 -0.45 6.75 -14.55
C ILE A 81 -1.41 5.64 -14.12
N LEU A 82 -0.85 4.44 -13.92
CA LEU A 82 -1.58 3.29 -13.39
C LEU A 82 -1.66 3.33 -11.85
N GLU A 83 -0.56 3.73 -11.22
CA GLU A 83 -0.47 3.95 -9.78
C GLU A 83 0.45 5.11 -9.46
N GLN A 84 0.14 5.85 -8.41
CA GLN A 84 0.91 7.00 -7.93
C GLN A 84 1.17 6.87 -6.43
N PHE A 85 2.39 7.17 -6.03
CA PHE A 85 2.82 7.25 -4.65
C PHE A 85 3.58 8.55 -4.44
N GLU A 86 3.06 9.40 -3.56
CA GLU A 86 3.84 10.52 -3.02
C GLU A 86 4.75 9.98 -1.90
N LEU A 87 6.05 10.24 -2.04
CA LEU A 87 7.08 9.82 -1.09
C LEU A 87 7.28 10.88 -0.01
N PHE A 88 7.84 10.47 1.12
CA PHE A 88 7.98 11.38 2.26
C PHE A 88 8.95 12.55 2.05
N ASP A 89 9.84 12.45 1.08
CA ASP A 89 10.74 13.53 0.67
C ASP A 89 10.10 14.50 -0.34
N GLY A 90 8.81 14.32 -0.65
CA GLY A 90 8.06 15.13 -1.61
C GLY A 90 8.25 14.72 -3.07
N THR A 91 9.02 13.67 -3.35
CA THR A 91 9.13 13.08 -4.69
C THR A 91 8.05 12.03 -4.92
N TYR A 92 7.98 11.45 -6.11
CA TYR A 92 6.90 10.54 -6.50
C TYR A 92 7.42 9.24 -7.10
N PHE A 93 6.79 8.12 -6.78
CA PHE A 93 6.82 6.94 -7.64
C PHE A 93 5.54 6.86 -8.45
N VAL A 94 5.67 6.70 -9.76
CA VAL A 94 4.54 6.39 -10.64
C VAL A 94 4.78 5.05 -11.32
N VAL A 95 3.69 4.32 -11.54
CA VAL A 95 3.68 3.08 -12.32
C VAL A 95 2.98 3.38 -13.64
N VAL A 96 3.64 3.08 -14.76
CA VAL A 96 3.10 3.25 -16.11
C VAL A 96 3.34 1.99 -16.93
N TYR A 97 2.66 1.85 -18.07
CA TYR A 97 3.05 0.85 -19.07
C TYR A 97 4.34 1.25 -19.78
N TYR A 98 5.12 0.26 -20.18
CA TYR A 98 6.37 0.42 -20.94
C TYR A 98 6.18 1.27 -22.21
N GLU A 99 5.10 1.04 -22.94
CA GLU A 99 4.76 1.78 -24.16
C GLU A 99 4.42 3.25 -23.93
N SER A 100 4.12 3.63 -22.68
CA SER A 100 3.86 5.01 -22.30
C SER A 100 5.16 5.77 -22.00
N LEU A 101 6.29 5.08 -21.78
CA LEU A 101 7.57 5.69 -21.43
C LEU A 101 8.04 6.76 -22.45
N PRO A 102 7.97 6.54 -23.78
CA PRO A 102 8.37 7.55 -24.76
C PRO A 102 7.49 8.81 -24.76
N LYS A 103 6.27 8.72 -24.19
CA LYS A 103 5.32 9.83 -24.11
C LYS A 103 5.63 10.76 -22.92
N LEU A 104 6.50 10.35 -22.01
CA LEU A 104 6.84 11.12 -20.83
C LEU A 104 7.85 12.21 -21.18
N LYS A 105 7.59 13.43 -20.71
CA LYS A 105 8.55 14.53 -20.80
C LYS A 105 9.58 14.35 -19.69
N VAL A 106 10.79 13.93 -20.08
CA VAL A 106 11.85 13.37 -19.21
C VAL A 106 12.56 14.43 -18.32
N ALA A 107 12.00 15.62 -18.13
CA ALA A 107 12.70 16.73 -17.47
C ALA A 107 12.95 16.51 -15.95
N ASP A 108 12.20 15.59 -15.31
CA ASP A 108 12.15 15.47 -13.84
C ASP A 108 12.36 14.05 -13.32
N VAL A 109 12.91 13.16 -14.15
CA VAL A 109 13.14 11.75 -13.81
C VAL A 109 14.41 11.59 -12.96
N ILE A 110 14.26 10.98 -11.79
CA ILE A 110 15.34 10.59 -10.89
C ILE A 110 15.84 9.18 -11.23
N ASP A 111 14.92 8.23 -11.44
CA ASP A 111 15.23 6.83 -11.70
C ASP A 111 14.11 6.15 -12.50
N ILE A 112 14.46 5.12 -13.28
CA ILE A 112 13.52 4.29 -14.04
C ILE A 112 13.86 2.82 -13.76
N LYS A 113 12.85 2.04 -13.36
CA LYS A 113 12.96 0.61 -13.10
C LYS A 113 11.89 -0.16 -13.86
N PHE A 114 12.28 -1.22 -14.54
CA PHE A 114 11.37 -2.11 -15.25
C PHE A 114 10.92 -3.22 -14.29
N ALA A 115 9.61 -3.32 -14.05
CA ALA A 115 9.07 -4.38 -13.23
C ALA A 115 8.96 -5.66 -14.06
N ARG A 116 9.52 -6.76 -13.52
CA ARG A 116 9.43 -8.08 -14.16
C ARG A 116 8.05 -8.69 -14.06
N GLU A 117 7.40 -8.53 -12.90
CA GLU A 117 6.10 -9.11 -12.59
C GLU A 117 5.47 -8.30 -11.45
N LYS A 118 4.17 -7.98 -11.58
CA LYS A 118 3.36 -7.45 -10.48
C LYS A 118 2.49 -8.57 -9.91
N ARG A 119 2.62 -8.84 -8.61
CA ARG A 119 1.78 -9.81 -7.90
C ARG A 119 0.81 -9.10 -6.97
N LEU A 120 -0.47 -9.40 -7.11
CA LEU A 120 -1.51 -8.90 -6.23
C LEU A 120 -1.71 -9.90 -5.07
N ASN A 121 -1.32 -9.50 -3.86
CA ASN A 121 -1.59 -10.30 -2.66
C ASN A 121 -2.91 -9.86 -2.02
N ASN A 122 -3.97 -10.62 -2.26
CA ASN A 122 -5.31 -10.30 -1.72
C ASN A 122 -5.49 -10.71 -0.24
N THR A 123 -4.46 -11.27 0.40
CA THR A 123 -4.52 -11.94 1.71
C THR A 123 -3.79 -11.26 2.86
N LEU A 124 -3.11 -10.12 2.64
CA LEU A 124 -2.34 -9.50 3.72
C LEU A 124 -3.20 -8.52 4.56
N GLY A 125 -3.32 -8.82 5.85
CA GLY A 125 -3.76 -7.87 6.86
C GLY A 125 -2.84 -6.64 6.83
N ARG A 126 -3.42 -5.45 6.67
CA ARG A 126 -2.66 -4.21 6.58
C ARG A 126 -2.07 -3.89 7.96
N VAL A 127 -0.74 -3.88 8.07
CA VAL A 127 -0.06 -3.21 9.20
C VAL A 127 -0.18 -1.72 8.93
N LEU A 128 -1.11 -1.07 9.63
CA LEU A 128 -1.48 0.33 9.38
C LEU A 128 -0.41 1.33 9.83
N ASN A 129 0.57 0.89 10.62
CA ASN A 129 1.49 1.79 11.28
C ASN A 129 2.90 1.19 11.35
N VAL A 130 3.89 2.06 11.21
CA VAL A 130 5.31 1.71 11.36
C VAL A 130 5.68 1.79 12.83
N LYS A 131 6.35 0.75 13.33
CA LYS A 131 6.88 0.74 14.70
C LYS A 131 8.31 1.25 14.68
N CYS A 132 8.66 2.16 15.60
CA CYS A 132 10.05 2.55 15.78
C CYS A 132 10.84 1.37 16.33
N ASP A 133 11.95 1.03 15.68
CA ASP A 133 12.77 -0.14 16.06
C ASP A 133 13.50 0.05 17.39
N TYR A 134 13.59 1.29 17.89
CA TYR A 134 14.18 1.59 19.18
C TYR A 134 13.19 1.57 20.33
N CYS A 135 12.25 2.52 20.34
CA CYS A 135 11.36 2.77 21.46
C CYS A 135 10.00 2.09 21.31
N GLY A 136 9.72 1.50 20.15
CA GLY A 136 8.46 0.84 19.87
C GLY A 136 7.28 1.79 19.61
N LYS A 137 7.51 3.10 19.55
CA LYS A 137 6.46 4.08 19.23
C LYS A 137 5.84 3.76 17.87
N ILE A 138 4.51 3.71 17.84
CA ILE A 138 3.71 3.55 16.63
C ILE A 138 3.67 4.90 15.91
N MET A 139 3.94 4.89 14.61
CA MET A 139 4.01 6.07 13.77
C MET A 139 3.23 5.83 12.49
N ASP A 140 2.61 6.88 11.97
CA ASP A 140 2.04 6.84 10.63
C ASP A 140 3.13 6.87 9.56
N LYS A 141 4.27 7.51 9.87
CA LYS A 141 5.51 7.49 9.07
C LYS A 141 6.78 7.50 9.92
N PRO A 142 7.87 6.87 9.47
CA PRO A 142 9.18 7.04 10.10
C PRO A 142 9.70 8.47 9.87
N ASN A 143 10.33 9.05 10.88
CA ASN A 143 11.00 10.35 10.76
C ASN A 143 12.47 10.22 10.31
N VAL A 144 13.06 9.05 10.54
CA VAL A 144 14.43 8.72 10.14
C VAL A 144 14.44 7.28 9.62
N VAL A 145 14.99 7.07 8.43
CA VAL A 145 15.15 5.75 7.78
C VAL A 145 16.63 5.58 7.43
N PHE A 146 17.22 4.46 7.82
CA PHE A 146 18.65 4.24 7.63
C PHE A 146 19.01 2.75 7.58
N GLU A 147 20.15 2.41 6.99
CA GLU A 147 20.68 1.04 7.05
C GLU A 147 21.58 0.82 8.27
N LEU A 148 21.40 -0.34 8.91
CA LEU A 148 22.22 -0.84 10.00
C LEU A 148 22.31 -2.36 9.92
N GLY A 149 23.51 -2.92 9.82
CA GLY A 149 23.72 -4.38 9.72
C GLY A 149 23.04 -5.02 8.51
N GLY A 150 22.95 -4.30 7.38
CA GLY A 150 22.26 -4.76 6.16
C GLY A 150 20.73 -4.79 6.25
N LYS A 151 20.15 -4.15 7.27
CA LYS A 151 18.70 -4.02 7.43
C LYS A 151 18.29 -2.55 7.38
N THR A 152 17.17 -2.28 6.71
CA THR A 152 16.50 -0.98 6.80
C THR A 152 15.83 -0.84 8.17
N MET A 153 16.17 0.22 8.89
CA MET A 153 15.68 0.55 10.21
C MET A 153 14.85 1.83 10.18
N TYR A 154 13.86 1.92 11.07
CA TYR A 154 12.89 3.00 11.17
C TYR A 154 12.92 3.63 12.58
N ALA A 155 13.20 4.94 12.65
CA ALA A 155 13.25 5.68 13.90
C ALA A 155 12.27 6.86 13.94
N CYS A 156 11.70 7.11 15.12
CA CYS A 156 10.78 8.24 15.34
C CYS A 156 11.48 9.58 15.55
N CYS A 157 12.79 9.59 15.80
CA CYS A 157 13.59 10.81 15.98
C CYS A 157 15.10 10.51 15.82
N PRO A 158 15.93 11.55 15.63
CA PRO A 158 17.39 11.40 15.53
C PRO A 158 18.05 10.73 16.75
N ASN A 159 17.44 10.85 17.93
CA ASN A 159 17.99 10.19 19.12
C ASN A 159 17.80 8.67 19.08
N CYS A 160 16.64 8.20 18.60
CA CYS A 160 16.38 6.77 18.42
C CYS A 160 17.32 6.15 17.37
N GLU A 161 17.65 6.88 16.30
CA GLU A 161 18.69 6.45 15.34
C GLU A 161 20.06 6.30 16.04
N LYS A 162 20.52 7.34 16.76
CA LYS A 162 21.81 7.30 17.45
C LYS A 162 21.92 6.12 18.40
N ASP A 163 20.87 5.85 19.17
CA ASP A 163 20.87 4.74 20.13
C ASP A 163 20.80 3.37 19.44
N LEU A 164 20.08 3.25 18.32
CA LEU A 164 20.08 2.03 17.49
C LEU A 164 21.46 1.73 16.94
N ARG A 165 22.14 2.74 16.37
CA ARG A 165 23.50 2.58 15.84
C ARG A 165 24.48 2.14 16.93
N LYS A 166 24.41 2.74 18.12
CA LYS A 166 25.24 2.35 19.28
C LYS A 166 25.00 0.91 19.73
N ARG A 167 23.74 0.46 19.78
CA ARG A 167 23.41 -0.92 20.18
C ARG A 167 24.03 -1.96 19.25
N GLU A 168 24.07 -1.69 17.95
CA GLU A 168 24.69 -2.60 16.99
C GLU A 168 26.20 -2.69 17.17
N THR A 169 26.88 -1.55 17.39
CA THR A 169 28.32 -1.53 17.66
C THR A 169 28.67 -2.38 18.89
N LEU A 170 27.91 -2.24 19.98
CA LEU A 170 28.10 -3.04 21.20
C LEU A 170 27.84 -4.54 20.98
N ARG A 171 26.97 -4.90 20.03
CA ARG A 171 26.63 -6.29 19.71
C ARG A 171 27.69 -6.97 18.85
N ILE A 172 28.38 -6.22 18.00
CA ILE A 172 29.51 -6.70 17.19
C ILE A 172 30.76 -6.89 18.06
N GLU A 173 30.98 -6.02 19.06
CA GLU A 173 32.12 -6.11 19.99
C GLU A 173 32.00 -7.22 21.05
N SER A 174 30.83 -7.85 21.17
CA SER A 174 30.54 -8.94 22.13
C SER A 174 30.44 -10.32 21.49
N GLN A 175 30.86 -10.45 20.22
CA GLN A 175 31.05 -11.70 19.49
C GLN A 175 32.53 -11.93 19.20
#